data_AF-A0A438NB91-F1
#
_entry.id   AF-A0A438NB91-F1
#
_cell.length_a   1.000
_cell.length_b   1.000
_cell.length_c   1.000
_cell.angle_alpha   90.00
_cell.angle_beta   90.00
_cell.angle_gamma   90.00
#
_symmetry.space_group_name_H-M   'P 1'
#
loop_
_entity.id
_entity.type
_entity.pdbx_description
1 polymer ?
#
loop_
_entity_poly.entity_id
_entity_poly.type
_entity_poly.pdbx_seq_one_letter_code
_entity_poly.pdbx_strand_id
1 'polypeptide(L)'
;MTLWGQDTVKDVAESVGILNLNKDVNQALCRDVEYRISQVLQEALKLMKHARRTILWSQDISQALRLLDIEPLYGYESTRPLKYGEASLGPGQPLFYVEDEEVDFEKLINAPLPKVPREVSFTAHWLAVEGVQPSIPQNPTSNEARNLELLPKGPNANPALAAMSGADNTTTKVQVKHILSKELQLYFEKVCASVLDESQPEYRTAGLASLKEDPGLHQLVPYFVQFVAEKVTHNLSDLFVLTQMMLVTEALTRNVKLNLTPYVASMIPPVLTCLTGRNLGSGGLEHFALRDLAASLLGHLCGKYSKYSHNLKPRVARSCLKTFLDPKKPLGSHYGAVLGLKAVGGAEVVRQLVLPNLKAFDELLQEGVQEGGKKEEVQKMLDAITNALGTLVDDDLPMMNGHSEESAAEQRSKLTDKIGEVIGGHIADSGHSQLAKVVLEGDLAAF
;
A
#
# COMPACT_ATOMS: atom_id res chain seq x y z
N MET A 1 37.36 13.47 -46.02
CA MET A 1 37.11 12.40 -47.01
C MET A 1 35.70 11.92 -46.69
N THR A 2 34.76 12.03 -47.63
CA THR A 2 33.37 11.59 -47.43
C THR A 2 33.34 10.07 -47.33
N LEU A 3 32.48 9.53 -46.47
CA LEU A 3 32.31 8.07 -46.34
C LEU A 3 31.48 7.50 -47.49
N TRP A 4 30.70 8.34 -48.17
CA TRP A 4 29.92 7.94 -49.33
C TRP A 4 30.81 7.65 -50.55
N GLY A 5 30.63 6.48 -51.16
CA GLY A 5 31.42 6.01 -52.29
C GLY A 5 31.18 6.85 -53.54
N GLN A 6 32.26 7.37 -54.13
CA GLN A 6 32.22 8.19 -55.36
C GLN A 6 31.73 7.40 -56.58
N ASP A 7 31.83 6.08 -56.55
CA ASP A 7 31.38 5.21 -57.65
C ASP A 7 29.86 5.10 -57.65
N THR A 8 29.19 5.02 -56.49
CA THR A 8 27.73 5.02 -56.38
C THR A 8 27.06 6.19 -57.11
N VAL A 9 27.64 7.40 -56.99
CA VAL A 9 27.09 8.60 -57.64
C VAL A 9 27.33 8.57 -59.16
N LYS A 10 28.42 7.96 -59.62
CA LYS A 10 28.65 7.73 -61.06
C LYS A 10 27.66 6.70 -61.61
N ASP A 11 27.42 5.61 -60.88
CA ASP A 11 26.47 4.56 -61.29
C ASP A 11 25.06 5.15 -61.49
N VAL A 12 24.62 6.03 -60.59
CA VAL A 12 23.35 6.76 -60.76
C VAL A 12 23.41 7.71 -61.96
N ALA A 13 24.51 8.44 -62.18
CA ALA A 13 24.64 9.32 -63.34
C ALA A 13 24.59 8.55 -64.68
N GLU A 14 25.23 7.38 -64.75
CA GLU A 14 25.20 6.50 -65.91
C GLU A 14 23.79 5.93 -66.17
N SER A 15 23.03 5.61 -65.11
CA SER A 15 21.62 5.16 -65.25
C SER A 15 20.70 6.21 -65.88
N VAL A 16 21.03 7.49 -65.72
CA VAL A 16 20.33 8.62 -66.35
C VAL A 16 20.87 8.91 -67.76
N GLY A 17 21.98 8.26 -68.16
CA GLY A 17 22.61 8.40 -69.48
C GLY A 17 23.78 9.39 -69.54
N ILE A 18 24.30 9.85 -68.40
CA ILE A 18 25.44 10.78 -68.33
C ILE A 18 26.74 9.97 -68.19
N LEU A 19 27.49 9.84 -69.29
CA LEU A 19 28.70 9.01 -69.34
C LEU A 19 29.96 9.65 -68.71
N ASN A 20 30.06 10.98 -68.70
CA ASN A 20 31.26 11.70 -68.25
C ASN A 20 30.90 12.77 -67.21
N LEU A 21 31.02 12.43 -65.93
CA LEU A 21 30.83 13.35 -64.81
C LEU A 21 32.18 13.95 -64.36
N ASN A 22 32.27 15.28 -64.26
CA ASN A 22 33.48 15.93 -63.74
C ASN A 22 33.74 15.51 -62.27
N LYS A 23 35.00 15.26 -61.91
CA LYS A 23 35.41 14.78 -60.59
C LYS A 23 35.04 15.75 -59.46
N ASP A 24 35.14 17.05 -59.70
CA ASP A 24 34.79 18.06 -58.70
C ASP A 24 33.29 18.08 -58.40
N VAL A 25 32.46 17.89 -59.44
CA VAL A 25 30.99 17.80 -59.32
C VAL A 25 30.61 16.53 -58.57
N ASN A 26 31.24 15.40 -58.90
CA ASN A 26 31.02 14.14 -58.18
C ASN A 26 31.36 14.27 -56.69
N GLN A 27 32.49 14.90 -56.35
CA GLN A 27 32.89 15.09 -54.96
C GLN A 27 31.93 16.02 -54.20
N ALA A 28 31.47 17.10 -54.84
CA ALA A 28 30.50 18.01 -54.23
C ALA A 28 29.16 17.32 -53.99
N LEU A 29 28.67 16.54 -54.95
CA LEU A 29 27.40 15.81 -54.83
C LEU A 29 27.47 14.72 -53.75
N CYS A 30 28.58 13.98 -53.66
CA CYS A 30 28.78 13.01 -52.58
C CYS A 30 28.69 13.65 -51.19
N ARG A 31 29.26 14.86 -51.01
CA ARG A 31 29.19 15.60 -49.74
C ARG A 31 27.77 16.03 -49.41
N ASP A 32 27.00 16.48 -50.40
CA ASP A 32 25.62 16.89 -50.19
C ASP A 32 24.73 15.68 -49.84
N VAL A 33 24.88 14.55 -50.53
CA VAL A 33 24.15 13.31 -50.23
C VAL A 33 24.40 12.85 -48.79
N GLU A 34 25.66 12.81 -48.36
CA GLU A 34 26.01 12.43 -46.99
C GLU A 34 25.40 13.38 -45.94
N TYR A 35 25.38 14.69 -46.24
CA TYR A 35 24.73 15.69 -45.39
C TYR A 35 23.21 15.46 -45.31
N ARG A 36 22.54 15.20 -46.43
CA ARG A 36 21.09 14.94 -46.47
C ARG A 36 20.71 13.66 -45.74
N ILE A 37 21.47 12.57 -45.90
CA ILE A 37 21.27 11.32 -45.14
C ILE A 37 21.41 11.60 -43.64
N SER A 38 22.44 12.35 -43.25
CA SER A 38 22.64 12.73 -41.84
C SER A 38 21.48 13.57 -41.30
N GLN A 39 20.94 14.49 -42.10
CA GLN A 39 19.78 15.31 -41.73
C GLN A 39 18.54 14.44 -41.47
N VAL A 40 18.22 13.51 -42.38
CA VAL A 40 17.09 12.58 -42.20
C VAL A 40 17.29 11.71 -40.96
N LEU A 41 18.50 11.18 -40.75
CA LEU A 41 18.82 10.34 -39.58
C LEU A 41 18.69 11.11 -38.27
N GLN A 42 19.11 12.38 -38.22
CA GLN A 42 18.96 13.21 -37.02
C GLN A 42 17.50 13.42 -36.65
N GLU A 43 16.63 13.71 -37.62
CA GLU A 43 15.19 13.85 -37.37
C GLU A 43 14.55 12.51 -36.95
N ALA A 44 14.92 11.41 -37.61
CA ALA A 44 14.43 10.08 -37.26
C ALA A 44 14.85 9.66 -35.83
N LEU A 45 16.08 9.99 -35.42
CA LEU A 45 16.55 9.75 -34.04
C LEU A 45 15.79 10.58 -33.00
N LYS A 46 15.38 11.81 -33.32
CA LYS A 46 14.52 12.60 -32.42
C LYS A 46 13.17 11.92 -32.26
N LEU A 47 12.54 11.48 -33.34
CA LEU A 47 11.26 10.76 -33.31
C LEU A 47 11.35 9.46 -32.50
N MET A 48 12.41 8.68 -32.68
CA MET A 48 12.68 7.46 -31.91
C MET A 48 12.77 7.76 -30.39
N LYS A 49 13.50 8.82 -30.01
CA LYS A 49 13.62 9.25 -28.61
C LYS A 49 12.28 9.75 -28.06
N HIS A 50 11.50 10.49 -28.84
CA HIS A 50 10.16 10.93 -28.46
C HIS A 50 9.19 9.76 -28.28
N ALA A 51 9.37 8.68 -29.05
CA ALA A 51 8.65 7.42 -28.90
C ALA A 51 9.16 6.55 -27.74
N ARG A 52 10.15 7.01 -26.96
CA ARG A 52 10.78 6.29 -25.84
C ARG A 52 11.34 4.91 -26.21
N ARG A 53 11.82 4.76 -27.45
CA ARG A 53 12.46 3.53 -27.96
C ARG A 53 13.97 3.73 -28.10
N THR A 54 14.71 2.62 -28.09
CA THR A 54 16.16 2.59 -28.33
C THR A 54 16.53 2.06 -29.72
N ILE A 55 15.57 1.44 -30.42
CA ILE A 55 15.73 0.86 -31.76
C ILE A 55 15.00 1.76 -32.76
N LEU A 56 15.72 2.18 -33.80
CA LEU A 56 15.19 2.97 -34.90
C LEU A 56 14.42 2.07 -35.87
N TRP A 57 13.17 2.40 -36.17
CA TRP A 57 12.32 1.63 -37.08
C TRP A 57 12.11 2.37 -38.41
N SER A 58 11.69 1.65 -39.46
CA SER A 58 11.38 2.24 -40.79
C SER A 58 10.31 3.33 -40.71
N GLN A 59 9.39 3.23 -39.75
CA GLN A 59 8.37 4.24 -39.47
C GLN A 59 8.97 5.58 -39.01
N ASP A 60 10.05 5.55 -38.23
CA ASP A 60 10.71 6.76 -37.73
C ASP A 60 11.35 7.53 -38.89
N ILE A 61 11.96 6.81 -39.84
CA ILE A 61 12.53 7.39 -41.07
C ILE A 61 11.41 7.92 -41.98
N SER A 62 10.32 7.15 -42.14
CA SER A 62 9.17 7.57 -42.97
C SER A 62 8.53 8.86 -42.45
N GLN A 63 8.44 9.01 -41.13
CA GLN A 63 7.97 10.24 -40.49
C GLN A 63 8.98 11.39 -40.63
N ALA A 64 10.28 11.11 -40.53
CA ALA A 64 11.33 12.10 -40.75
C ALA A 64 11.32 12.65 -42.19
N LEU A 65 11.13 11.79 -43.20
CA LEU A 65 10.99 12.19 -44.60
C LEU A 65 9.80 13.14 -44.78
N ARG A 66 8.65 12.81 -44.19
CA ARG A 66 7.47 13.67 -44.22
C ARG A 66 7.71 15.02 -43.54
N LEU A 67 8.44 15.05 -42.43
CA LEU A 67 8.78 16.29 -41.71
C LEU A 67 9.72 17.19 -42.50
N LEU A 68 10.59 16.60 -43.33
CA LEU A 68 11.50 17.31 -44.22
C LEU A 68 10.89 17.63 -45.59
N ASP A 69 9.59 17.41 -45.77
CA ASP A 69 8.85 17.57 -47.03
C ASP A 69 9.44 16.77 -48.20
N ILE A 70 10.02 15.59 -47.90
CA ILE A 70 10.54 14.64 -48.88
C ILE A 70 9.44 13.64 -49.24
N GLU A 71 9.42 13.21 -50.51
CA GLU A 71 8.50 12.19 -51.00
C GLU A 71 8.60 10.88 -50.18
N PRO A 72 7.46 10.29 -49.79
CA PRO A 72 7.45 9.09 -48.95
C PRO A 72 7.93 7.85 -49.73
N LEU A 73 8.81 7.08 -49.10
CA LEU A 73 9.29 5.80 -49.64
C LEU A 73 8.36 4.67 -49.20
N TYR A 74 7.70 4.02 -50.16
CA TYR A 74 6.80 2.89 -49.93
C TYR A 74 7.51 1.54 -50.08
N GLY A 75 6.92 0.47 -49.55
CA GLY A 75 7.43 -0.91 -49.70
C GLY A 75 8.42 -1.37 -48.63
N TYR A 76 8.68 -0.55 -47.60
CA TYR A 76 9.57 -0.90 -46.49
C TYR A 76 8.78 -1.30 -45.23
N GLU A 77 8.77 -2.59 -44.91
CA GLU A 77 8.13 -3.11 -43.70
C GLU A 77 9.17 -3.77 -42.76
N SER A 78 9.05 -3.53 -41.45
CA SER A 78 9.98 -4.10 -40.47
C SER A 78 9.83 -5.62 -40.30
N THR A 79 8.71 -6.21 -40.76
CA THR A 79 8.37 -7.62 -40.57
C THR A 79 9.04 -8.54 -41.60
N ARG A 80 9.45 -8.01 -42.76
CA ARG A 80 10.12 -8.75 -43.83
C ARG A 80 11.55 -8.22 -44.02
N PRO A 81 12.59 -8.97 -43.61
CA PRO A 81 13.96 -8.55 -43.84
C PRO A 81 14.31 -8.57 -45.34
N LEU A 82 15.06 -7.58 -45.80
CA LEU A 82 15.60 -7.53 -47.16
C LEU A 82 16.69 -8.58 -47.34
N LYS A 83 16.60 -9.37 -48.41
CA LYS A 83 17.66 -10.31 -48.83
C LYS A 83 18.42 -9.69 -49.99
N TYR A 84 19.73 -9.55 -49.82
CA TYR A 84 20.61 -9.03 -50.86
C TYR A 84 21.30 -10.20 -51.55
N GLY A 85 21.09 -10.33 -52.85
CA GLY A 85 21.82 -11.23 -53.73
C GLY A 85 23.07 -10.55 -54.28
N GLU A 86 24.14 -11.31 -54.46
CA GLU A 86 25.38 -10.84 -55.10
C GLU A 86 25.43 -11.35 -56.54
N ALA A 87 25.60 -10.45 -57.51
CA ALA A 87 25.86 -10.76 -58.90
C ALA A 87 27.25 -10.22 -59.29
N SER A 88 28.12 -11.07 -59.82
CA SER A 88 29.42 -10.65 -60.33
C SER A 88 29.34 -10.39 -61.83
N LEU A 89 29.33 -9.12 -62.23
CA LEU A 89 29.40 -8.72 -63.64
C LEU A 89 30.87 -8.44 -64.01
N GLY A 90 31.62 -9.50 -64.37
CA GLY A 90 33.00 -9.38 -64.83
C GLY A 90 34.04 -9.11 -63.71
N PRO A 91 35.32 -8.88 -64.08
CA PRO A 91 36.39 -8.74 -63.11
C PRO A 91 36.40 -7.35 -62.46
N GLY A 92 35.98 -7.27 -61.20
CA GLY A 92 36.46 -6.21 -60.29
C GLY A 92 35.43 -5.50 -59.40
N GLN A 93 34.11 -5.64 -59.61
CA GLN A 93 33.11 -4.99 -58.76
C GLN A 93 31.91 -5.90 -58.47
N PRO A 94 31.63 -6.25 -57.20
CA PRO A 94 30.44 -6.99 -56.82
C PRO A 94 29.20 -6.08 -56.89
N LEU A 95 28.18 -6.49 -57.65
CA LEU A 95 26.89 -5.81 -57.71
C LEU A 95 25.93 -6.49 -56.75
N PHE A 96 25.36 -5.73 -55.82
CA PHE A 96 24.33 -6.23 -54.92
C PHE A 96 22.96 -5.82 -55.44
N TYR A 97 22.02 -6.76 -55.50
CA TYR A 97 20.63 -6.50 -55.86
C TYR A 97 19.70 -7.04 -54.78
N VAL A 98 18.52 -6.44 -54.65
CA VAL A 98 17.47 -6.95 -53.76
C VAL A 98 16.75 -8.07 -54.49
N GLU A 99 16.75 -9.28 -53.92
CA GLU A 99 15.99 -10.40 -54.48
C GLU A 99 14.49 -10.13 -54.31
N ASP A 100 13.75 -10.09 -55.42
CA ASP A 100 12.30 -9.99 -55.41
C ASP A 100 11.69 -11.39 -55.59
N GLU A 101 10.99 -11.86 -54.56
CA GLU A 101 10.36 -13.18 -54.56
C GLU A 101 8.92 -13.04 -55.08
N GLU A 102 8.67 -13.55 -56.28
CA GLU A 102 7.32 -13.59 -56.85
C GLU A 102 6.42 -14.52 -56.03
N VAL A 103 5.30 -13.99 -55.55
CA VAL A 103 4.31 -14.74 -54.75
C VAL A 103 3.03 -14.90 -55.55
N ASP A 104 2.53 -16.13 -55.61
CA ASP A 104 1.25 -16.46 -56.22
C ASP A 104 0.07 -15.91 -55.41
N PHE A 105 -0.87 -15.23 -56.08
CA PHE A 105 -2.04 -14.61 -55.44
C PHE A 105 -2.93 -15.62 -54.73
N GLU A 106 -3.09 -16.84 -55.25
CA GLU A 106 -3.92 -17.86 -54.59
C GLU A 106 -3.35 -18.25 -53.22
N LYS A 107 -2.01 -18.26 -53.08
CA LYS A 107 -1.35 -18.55 -51.81
C LYS A 107 -1.55 -17.42 -50.80
N LEU A 108 -1.54 -16.16 -51.26
CA LEU A 108 -1.73 -14.99 -50.41
C LEU A 108 -3.18 -14.87 -49.92
N ILE A 109 -4.16 -15.14 -50.79
CA ILE A 109 -5.59 -15.10 -50.44
C ILE A 109 -5.94 -16.19 -49.42
N ASN A 110 -5.37 -17.38 -49.57
CA ASN A 110 -5.62 -18.52 -48.69
C ASN A 110 -4.73 -18.52 -47.43
N ALA A 111 -3.90 -17.50 -47.23
CA ALA A 111 -3.03 -17.40 -46.06
C ALA A 111 -3.86 -17.17 -44.78
N PRO A 112 -3.55 -17.87 -43.67
CA PRO A 112 -4.28 -17.69 -42.42
C PRO A 112 -4.02 -16.31 -41.82
N LEU A 113 -5.04 -15.75 -41.17
CA LEU A 113 -4.95 -14.47 -40.48
C LEU A 113 -3.91 -14.53 -39.34
N PRO A 114 -3.16 -13.43 -39.11
CA PRO A 114 -2.18 -13.37 -38.03
C PRO A 114 -2.87 -13.39 -36.66
N LYS A 115 -2.14 -13.88 -35.65
CA LYS A 115 -2.63 -13.88 -34.26
C LYS A 115 -2.62 -12.46 -33.70
N VAL A 116 -3.70 -12.08 -33.05
CA VAL A 116 -3.83 -10.77 -32.39
C VAL A 116 -3.23 -10.83 -30.97
N PRO A 117 -2.36 -9.90 -30.58
CA PRO A 117 -1.87 -9.79 -29.19
C PRO A 117 -3.00 -9.49 -28.20
N ARG A 118 -2.74 -9.73 -26.90
CA ARG A 118 -3.67 -9.29 -25.84
C ARG A 118 -3.71 -7.77 -25.73
N GLU A 119 -4.83 -7.26 -25.23
CA GLU A 119 -4.95 -5.83 -24.89
C GLU A 119 -3.93 -5.43 -23.82
N VAL A 120 -3.59 -4.13 -23.82
CA VAL A 120 -2.58 -3.58 -22.91
C VAL A 120 -3.13 -3.52 -21.48
N SER A 121 -2.51 -4.26 -20.57
CA SER A 121 -2.77 -4.22 -19.13
C SER A 121 -1.50 -3.87 -18.36
N PHE A 122 -1.62 -3.26 -17.18
CA PHE A 122 -0.49 -3.01 -16.30
C PHE A 122 -0.54 -3.91 -15.06
N THR A 123 0.63 -4.27 -14.54
CA THR A 123 0.79 -5.01 -13.28
C THR A 123 1.71 -4.22 -12.37
N ALA A 124 1.22 -3.84 -11.18
CA ALA A 124 1.99 -3.10 -10.21
C ALA A 124 2.66 -4.04 -9.20
N HIS A 125 3.88 -3.70 -8.80
CA HIS A 125 4.60 -4.36 -7.72
C HIS A 125 5.52 -3.36 -7.00
N TRP A 126 5.98 -3.72 -5.80
CA TRP A 126 6.91 -2.89 -5.04
C TRP A 126 8.34 -3.05 -5.58
N LEU A 127 8.88 -2.00 -6.19
CA LEU A 127 10.27 -1.95 -6.63
C LEU A 127 11.24 -1.76 -5.45
N ALA A 128 10.85 -0.94 -4.47
CA ALA A 128 11.66 -0.69 -3.28
C ALA A 128 10.76 -0.36 -2.08
N VAL A 129 11.21 -0.76 -0.89
CA VAL A 129 10.64 -0.42 0.41
C VAL A 129 11.78 0.11 1.28
N GLU A 130 11.69 1.35 1.74
CA GLU A 130 12.75 2.03 2.52
C GLU A 130 14.14 1.99 1.85
N GLY A 131 14.16 2.15 0.52
CA GLY A 131 15.39 2.13 -0.27
C GLY A 131 15.98 0.74 -0.52
N VAL A 132 15.38 -0.32 0.00
CA VAL A 132 15.78 -1.71 -0.25
C VAL A 132 14.83 -2.36 -1.25
N GLN A 133 15.38 -3.00 -2.28
CA GLN A 133 14.59 -3.76 -3.25
C GLN A 133 14.14 -5.10 -2.65
N PRO A 134 12.84 -5.40 -2.58
CA PRO A 134 12.37 -6.69 -2.08
C PRO A 134 12.64 -7.80 -3.10
N SER A 135 13.00 -8.98 -2.61
CA SER A 135 13.23 -10.19 -3.43
C SER A 135 11.91 -10.83 -3.87
N ILE A 136 11.20 -10.18 -4.79
CA ILE A 136 10.02 -10.72 -5.46
C ILE A 136 10.37 -11.16 -6.89
N PRO A 137 9.64 -12.12 -7.50
CA PRO A 137 9.94 -12.62 -8.84
C PRO A 137 10.02 -11.55 -9.94
N GLN A 138 9.33 -10.42 -9.75
CA GLN A 138 9.30 -9.30 -10.69
C GLN A 138 10.54 -8.39 -10.58
N ASN A 139 11.28 -8.45 -9.46
CA ASN A 139 12.47 -7.64 -9.25
C ASN A 139 13.72 -8.44 -9.65
N PRO A 140 14.69 -7.81 -10.33
CA PRO A 140 15.95 -8.47 -10.68
C PRO A 140 16.70 -8.93 -9.45
N THR A 141 17.32 -10.10 -9.54
CA THR A 141 18.28 -10.56 -8.54
C THR A 141 19.58 -9.76 -8.65
N SER A 142 20.36 -9.72 -7.57
CA SER A 142 21.66 -9.05 -7.54
C SER A 142 22.65 -9.56 -8.61
N ASN A 143 22.51 -10.82 -9.04
CA ASN A 143 23.32 -11.41 -10.10
C ASN A 143 22.85 -10.99 -11.50
N GLU A 144 21.54 -10.87 -11.74
CA GLU A 144 20.99 -10.39 -13.01
C GLU A 144 21.29 -8.91 -13.23
N ALA A 145 21.23 -8.09 -12.17
CA ALA A 145 21.54 -6.67 -12.24
C ALA A 145 22.99 -6.41 -12.74
N ARG A 146 23.95 -7.24 -12.31
CA ARG A 146 25.35 -7.13 -12.76
C ARG A 146 25.54 -7.41 -14.25
N ASN A 147 24.73 -8.30 -14.82
CA ASN A 147 24.81 -8.68 -16.24
C ASN A 147 24.09 -7.68 -17.16
N LEU A 148 23.16 -6.86 -16.62
CA LEU A 148 22.42 -5.86 -17.37
C LEU A 148 23.11 -4.48 -17.43
N GLU A 149 24.13 -4.25 -16.59
CA GLU A 149 24.77 -2.95 -16.42
C GLU A 149 25.90 -2.72 -17.46
N LEU A 150 25.53 -2.15 -18.61
CA LEU A 150 26.47 -1.61 -19.61
C LEU A 150 26.99 -0.19 -19.28
N LEU A 151 26.54 0.40 -18.17
CA LEU A 151 26.94 1.74 -17.71
C LEU A 151 27.52 1.64 -16.30
N PRO A 152 28.76 2.10 -16.04
CA PRO A 152 29.33 2.10 -14.70
C PRO A 152 28.53 3.08 -13.83
N LYS A 153 27.94 2.57 -12.75
CA LYS A 153 27.30 3.45 -11.76
C LYS A 153 28.38 4.24 -11.00
N GLY A 154 28.05 5.49 -10.64
CA GLY A 154 28.90 6.30 -9.78
C GLY A 154 29.16 5.63 -8.41
N PRO A 155 30.22 6.05 -7.69
CA PRO A 155 30.80 5.34 -6.54
C PRO A 155 29.87 5.03 -5.36
N ASN A 156 28.64 5.58 -5.33
CA ASN A 156 27.67 5.38 -4.26
C ASN A 156 26.57 4.34 -4.57
N ALA A 157 26.59 3.71 -5.74
CA ALA A 157 25.51 2.82 -6.17
C ALA A 157 25.83 1.33 -5.96
N ASN A 158 26.70 1.01 -5.00
CA ASN A 158 27.05 -0.36 -4.67
C ASN A 158 25.86 -1.06 -4.00
N PRO A 159 25.24 -2.08 -4.62
CA PRO A 159 24.23 -2.93 -3.98
C PRO A 159 24.83 -3.78 -2.84
N ALA A 160 26.17 -3.84 -2.76
CA ALA A 160 26.93 -4.67 -1.83
C ALA A 160 26.83 -4.23 -0.36
N LEU A 161 26.32 -3.04 -0.04
CA LEU A 161 26.06 -2.65 1.35
C LEU A 161 24.89 -3.42 1.97
N ALA A 162 23.94 -3.90 1.16
CA ALA A 162 22.82 -4.74 1.65
C ALA A 162 23.19 -6.23 1.75
N ALA A 163 24.19 -6.69 0.99
CA ALA A 163 24.58 -8.10 0.93
C ALA A 163 25.56 -8.54 2.04
N MET A 164 26.12 -7.61 2.82
CA MET A 164 26.99 -7.94 3.96
C MET A 164 26.23 -8.28 5.25
N SER A 165 24.91 -8.07 5.29
CA SER A 165 24.03 -8.54 6.36
C SER A 165 23.33 -9.82 5.91
N GLY A 166 24.02 -10.96 5.97
CA GLY A 166 23.43 -12.26 5.67
C GLY A 166 22.17 -12.51 6.50
N ALA A 167 21.01 -12.57 5.84
CA ALA A 167 19.77 -13.10 6.39
C ALA A 167 18.81 -13.48 5.26
N ASP A 168 18.80 -14.77 4.89
CA ASP A 168 17.79 -15.44 4.07
C ASP A 168 16.43 -15.54 4.80
N ASN A 169 15.97 -14.49 5.47
CA ASN A 169 14.64 -14.46 6.06
C ASN A 169 13.96 -13.10 5.91
N THR A 170 12.80 -13.16 5.28
CA THR A 170 11.77 -12.15 4.97
C THR A 170 11.10 -11.54 6.20
N THR A 171 11.87 -11.17 7.20
CA THR A 171 11.42 -10.31 8.28
C THR A 171 12.34 -9.12 8.31
N THR A 172 11.79 -7.93 8.20
CA THR A 172 12.41 -6.66 8.58
C THR A 172 12.89 -6.75 10.04
N LYS A 173 13.97 -7.49 10.31
CA LYS A 173 14.79 -7.32 11.49
C LYS A 173 15.52 -6.02 11.24
N VAL A 174 15.00 -4.96 11.84
CA VAL A 174 15.64 -3.65 11.91
C VAL A 174 16.92 -3.82 12.72
N GLN A 175 17.99 -4.29 12.07
CA GLN A 175 19.37 -4.21 12.56
C GLN A 175 20.30 -3.70 11.45
N VAL A 176 19.76 -2.95 10.49
CA VAL A 176 20.57 -1.92 9.83
C VAL A 176 20.61 -0.78 10.84
N LYS A 177 21.77 -0.51 11.44
CA LYS A 177 21.99 0.76 12.13
C LYS A 177 21.68 1.85 11.10
N HIS A 178 20.49 2.44 11.13
CA HIS A 178 20.24 3.63 10.34
C HIS A 178 21.36 4.59 10.72
N ILE A 179 22.04 5.13 9.70
CA ILE A 179 23.14 6.07 9.90
C ILE A 179 22.48 7.37 10.36
N LEU A 180 22.14 7.39 11.66
CA LEU A 180 21.37 8.45 12.27
C LEU A 180 22.33 9.59 12.56
N SER A 181 22.02 10.78 12.07
CA SER A 181 22.81 11.97 12.39
C SER A 181 22.78 12.23 13.90
N LYS A 182 23.83 12.88 14.43
CA LYS A 182 23.89 13.25 15.84
C LYS A 182 22.72 14.15 16.24
N GLU A 183 22.28 15.03 15.35
CA GLU A 183 21.12 15.89 15.55
C GLU A 183 19.82 15.09 15.67
N LEU A 184 19.65 14.07 14.84
CA LEU A 184 18.42 13.26 14.83
C LEU A 184 18.37 12.30 16.04
N GLN A 185 19.53 11.87 16.56
CA GLN A 185 19.64 11.20 17.86
C GLN A 185 19.23 12.12 19.01
N LEU A 186 19.79 13.33 19.06
CA LEU A 186 19.45 14.32 20.10
C LEU A 186 17.97 14.71 20.05
N TYR A 187 17.40 14.83 18.84
CA TYR A 187 15.97 15.06 18.66
C TYR A 187 15.15 13.89 19.24
N PHE A 188 15.49 12.65 18.90
CA PHE A 188 14.80 11.47 19.42
C PHE A 188 14.85 11.41 20.95
N GLU A 189 16.03 11.60 21.54
CA GLU A 189 16.20 11.61 23.00
C GLU A 189 15.37 12.73 23.66
N LYS A 190 15.41 13.94 23.09
CA LYS A 190 14.67 15.08 23.64
C LYS A 190 13.17 14.89 23.56
N VAL A 191 12.66 14.35 22.46
CA VAL A 191 11.23 14.04 22.29
C VAL A 191 10.81 12.95 23.28
N CYS A 192 11.55 11.85 23.38
CA CYS A 192 11.26 10.77 24.32
C CYS A 192 11.25 11.25 25.78
N ALA A 193 12.19 12.11 26.17
CA ALA A 193 12.21 12.72 27.48
C ALA A 193 11.02 13.67 27.70
N SER A 194 10.69 14.51 26.70
CA SER A 194 9.59 15.48 26.81
C SER A 194 8.22 14.82 26.95
N VAL A 195 8.01 13.68 26.27
CA VAL A 195 6.74 12.93 26.32
C VAL A 195 6.55 12.23 27.67
N LEU A 196 7.64 11.80 28.30
CA LEU A 196 7.64 11.11 29.60
C LEU A 196 7.73 12.05 30.81
N ASP A 197 7.83 13.37 30.60
CA ASP A 197 7.89 14.34 31.70
C ASP A 197 6.51 14.55 32.31
N GLU A 198 6.29 14.10 33.54
CA GLU A 198 5.04 14.29 34.29
C GLU A 198 4.83 15.74 34.74
N SER A 199 5.93 16.46 35.03
CA SER A 199 5.89 17.75 35.71
C SER A 199 5.44 18.90 34.80
N GLN A 200 5.71 18.82 33.50
CA GLN A 200 5.46 19.92 32.55
C GLN A 200 4.59 19.49 31.36
N PRO A 201 3.27 19.78 31.38
CA PRO A 201 2.35 19.40 30.30
C PRO A 201 2.64 20.13 28.97
N GLU A 202 3.23 21.32 29.03
CA GLU A 202 3.59 22.11 27.85
C GLU A 202 4.64 21.40 26.98
N TYR A 203 5.66 20.81 27.61
CA TYR A 203 6.68 20.03 26.89
C TYR A 203 6.12 18.77 26.24
N ARG A 204 5.18 18.08 26.91
CA ARG A 204 4.50 16.92 26.30
C ARG A 204 3.73 17.33 25.05
N THR A 205 2.97 18.40 25.13
CA THR A 205 2.16 18.90 24.02
C THR A 205 3.03 19.35 22.85
N ALA A 206 4.13 20.05 23.13
CA ALA A 206 5.11 20.43 22.12
C ALA A 206 5.78 19.22 21.45
N GLY A 207 6.18 18.21 22.23
CA GLY A 207 6.77 16.96 21.71
C GLY A 207 5.80 16.21 20.79
N LEU A 208 4.53 16.07 21.18
CA LEU A 208 3.50 15.42 20.37
C LEU A 208 3.16 16.23 19.11
N ALA A 209 3.10 17.56 19.19
CA ALA A 209 2.90 18.43 18.03
C ALA A 209 4.05 18.30 17.03
N SER A 210 5.30 18.23 17.52
CA SER A 210 6.49 18.02 16.68
C SER A 210 6.39 16.71 15.88
N LEU A 211 6.00 15.60 16.53
CA LEU A 211 5.82 14.30 15.86
C LEU A 211 4.72 14.32 14.78
N LYS A 212 3.68 15.13 14.99
CA LYS A 212 2.54 15.23 14.08
C LYS A 212 2.83 16.02 12.80
N GLU A 213 3.72 17.02 12.87
CA GLU A 213 3.93 17.96 11.77
C GLU A 213 5.26 17.79 11.01
N ASP A 214 6.29 17.25 11.67
CA ASP A 214 7.64 17.20 11.12
C ASP A 214 7.78 16.17 9.97
N PRO A 215 8.24 16.58 8.75
CA PRO A 215 8.51 15.68 7.63
C PRO A 215 9.78 14.82 7.78
N GLY A 216 10.76 15.25 8.58
CA GLY A 216 12.11 14.67 8.62
C GLY A 216 12.22 13.36 9.40
N LEU A 217 11.11 12.84 9.92
CA LEU A 217 11.13 11.76 10.91
C LEU A 217 11.17 10.35 10.32
N HIS A 218 11.20 10.19 8.99
CA HIS A 218 11.14 8.89 8.32
C HIS A 218 12.15 7.87 8.87
N GLN A 219 13.41 8.29 9.06
CA GLN A 219 14.46 7.41 9.61
C GLN A 219 14.26 7.06 11.09
N LEU A 220 13.51 7.88 11.83
CA LEU A 220 13.21 7.67 13.26
C LEU A 220 11.97 6.80 13.49
N VAL A 221 11.09 6.64 12.50
CA VAL A 221 9.85 5.86 12.63
C VAL A 221 10.09 4.46 13.22
N PRO A 222 11.05 3.64 12.74
CA PRO A 222 11.29 2.31 13.31
C PRO A 222 11.63 2.37 14.80
N TYR A 223 12.42 3.38 15.20
CA TYR A 223 12.86 3.58 16.58
C TYR A 223 11.69 4.03 17.48
N PHE A 224 10.81 4.91 17.00
CA PHE A 224 9.60 5.26 17.74
C PHE A 224 8.64 4.08 17.89
N VAL A 225 8.45 3.27 16.85
CA VAL A 225 7.61 2.07 16.92
C VAL A 225 8.18 1.06 17.92
N GLN A 226 9.50 0.85 17.91
CA GLN A 226 10.17 -0.02 18.88
C GLN A 226 10.09 0.57 20.30
N PHE A 227 10.31 1.86 20.46
CA PHE A 227 10.21 2.56 21.75
C PHE A 227 8.80 2.42 22.36
N VAL A 228 7.75 2.62 21.56
CA VAL A 228 6.37 2.40 21.97
C VAL A 228 6.16 0.95 22.40
N ALA A 229 6.61 -0.02 21.60
CA ALA A 229 6.46 -1.43 21.93
C ALA A 229 7.17 -1.80 23.23
N GLU A 230 8.41 -1.37 23.41
CA GLU A 230 9.23 -1.65 24.59
C GLU A 230 8.64 -1.03 25.86
N LYS A 231 8.25 0.25 25.80
CA LYS A 231 7.64 0.95 26.95
C LYS A 231 6.30 0.33 27.34
N VAL A 232 5.47 -0.06 26.37
CA VAL A 232 4.21 -0.75 26.67
C VAL A 232 4.45 -2.12 27.31
N THR A 233 5.45 -2.88 26.88
CA THR A 233 5.72 -4.22 27.46
C THR A 233 6.36 -4.18 28.85
N HIS A 234 7.24 -3.20 29.11
CA HIS A 234 7.98 -3.14 30.38
C HIS A 234 7.24 -2.36 31.47
N ASN A 235 6.36 -1.42 31.12
CA ASN A 235 5.69 -0.52 32.07
C ASN A 235 4.16 -0.71 32.09
N LEU A 236 3.67 -1.95 32.14
CA LEU A 236 2.23 -2.25 32.19
C LEU A 236 1.51 -1.73 33.46
N SER A 237 2.27 -1.48 34.53
CA SER A 237 1.76 -0.97 35.80
C SER A 237 1.60 0.56 35.82
N ASP A 238 2.13 1.28 34.84
CA ASP A 238 2.14 2.75 34.82
C ASP A 238 1.18 3.28 33.76
N LEU A 239 0.02 3.77 34.21
CA LEU A 239 -1.02 4.29 33.32
C LEU A 239 -0.59 5.56 32.58
N PHE A 240 0.27 6.38 33.19
CA PHE A 240 0.75 7.60 32.56
C PHE A 240 1.60 7.27 31.33
N VAL A 241 2.60 6.40 31.50
CA VAL A 241 3.48 5.96 30.40
C VAL A 241 2.67 5.32 29.27
N LEU A 242 1.73 4.43 29.59
CA LEU A 242 0.88 3.78 28.58
C LEU A 242 0.03 4.79 27.80
N THR A 243 -0.55 5.78 28.49
CA THR A 243 -1.34 6.84 27.85
C THR A 243 -0.47 7.67 26.90
N GLN A 244 0.74 8.04 27.33
CA GLN A 244 1.67 8.77 26.48
C GLN A 244 2.09 7.97 25.24
N MET A 245 2.29 6.65 25.36
CA MET A 245 2.65 5.80 24.22
C MET A 245 1.52 5.69 23.19
N MET A 246 0.25 5.68 23.63
CA MET A 246 -0.90 5.74 22.73
C MET A 246 -0.99 7.10 22.03
N LEU A 247 -0.73 8.21 22.74
CA LEU A 247 -0.70 9.55 22.16
C LEU A 247 0.44 9.74 21.15
N VAL A 248 1.62 9.17 21.41
CA VAL A 248 2.73 9.13 20.42
C VAL A 248 2.32 8.37 19.17
N THR A 249 1.69 7.21 19.34
CA THR A 249 1.19 6.40 18.23
C THR A 249 0.13 7.16 17.42
N GLU A 250 -0.75 7.89 18.10
CA GLU A 250 -1.73 8.76 17.46
C GLU A 250 -1.09 9.93 16.71
N ALA A 251 -0.11 10.62 17.31
CA ALA A 251 0.61 11.73 16.68
C ALA A 251 1.32 11.29 15.40
N LEU A 252 2.03 10.14 15.44
CA LEU A 252 2.69 9.55 14.28
C LEU A 252 1.66 9.20 13.19
N THR A 253 0.54 8.57 13.55
CA THR A 253 -0.46 8.13 12.58
C THR A 253 -1.24 9.28 11.94
N ARG A 254 -1.36 10.41 12.63
CA ARG A 254 -1.96 11.65 12.08
C ARG A 254 -1.02 12.40 11.14
N ASN A 255 0.30 12.16 11.18
CA ASN A 255 1.25 12.78 10.27
C ASN A 255 1.07 12.24 8.84
N VAL A 256 0.64 13.09 7.92
CA VAL A 256 0.40 12.75 6.50
C VAL A 256 1.71 12.58 5.73
N LYS A 257 2.79 13.19 6.21
CA LYS A 257 4.08 13.21 5.53
C LYS A 257 4.85 11.90 5.72
N LEU A 258 4.47 11.07 6.69
CA LEU A 258 5.12 9.79 6.99
C LEU A 258 4.37 8.62 6.36
N ASN A 259 5.09 7.73 5.69
CA ASN A 259 4.55 6.45 5.24
C ASN A 259 4.69 5.38 6.33
N LEU A 260 3.65 5.20 7.14
CA LEU A 260 3.65 4.18 8.20
C LEU A 260 3.17 2.80 7.75
N THR A 261 2.78 2.63 6.49
CA THR A 261 2.22 1.39 5.94
C THR A 261 3.05 0.13 6.28
N PRO A 262 4.40 0.15 6.19
CA PRO A 262 5.22 -1.02 6.53
C PRO A 262 5.18 -1.39 8.02
N TYR A 263 4.91 -0.42 8.91
CA TYR A 263 5.03 -0.59 10.36
C TYR A 263 3.71 -0.90 11.06
N VAL A 264 2.56 -0.80 10.36
CA VAL A 264 1.22 -1.01 10.93
C VAL A 264 1.13 -2.37 11.65
N ALA A 265 1.65 -3.43 11.04
CA ALA A 265 1.62 -4.77 11.64
C ALA A 265 2.37 -4.86 12.99
N SER A 266 3.39 -4.02 13.19
CA SER A 266 4.18 -3.94 14.42
C SER A 266 3.60 -2.95 15.44
N MET A 267 2.82 -1.96 14.99
CA MET A 267 2.17 -0.96 15.86
C MET A 267 0.87 -1.47 16.49
N ILE A 268 0.19 -2.43 15.85
CA ILE A 268 -1.08 -2.99 16.34
C ILE A 268 -0.94 -3.78 17.66
N PRO A 269 0.07 -4.66 17.87
CA PRO A 269 0.18 -5.43 19.11
C PRO A 269 0.33 -4.59 20.39
N PRO A 270 1.14 -3.51 20.44
CA PRO A 270 1.16 -2.61 21.60
C PRO A 270 -0.21 -1.99 21.90
N VAL A 271 -0.93 -1.51 20.88
CA VAL A 271 -2.28 -0.94 21.05
C VAL A 271 -3.27 -2.00 21.54
N LEU A 272 -3.23 -3.21 20.99
CA LEU A 272 -4.04 -4.34 21.45
C LEU A 272 -3.73 -4.75 22.89
N THR A 273 -2.48 -4.61 23.33
CA THR A 273 -2.06 -4.89 24.70
C THR A 273 -2.62 -3.86 25.68
N CYS A 274 -2.58 -2.57 25.33
CA CYS A 274 -3.23 -1.51 26.09
C CYS A 274 -4.77 -1.64 26.12
N LEU A 275 -5.36 -2.25 25.09
CA LEU A 275 -6.80 -2.46 25.00
C LEU A 275 -7.27 -3.70 25.80
N THR A 276 -6.62 -4.85 25.58
CA THR A 276 -7.07 -6.17 26.09
C THR A 276 -6.20 -6.72 27.23
N GLY A 277 -5.24 -5.92 27.73
CA GLY A 277 -4.35 -6.28 28.83
C GLY A 277 -5.10 -6.71 30.09
N ARG A 278 -4.54 -7.70 30.79
CA ARG A 278 -5.15 -8.32 31.98
C ARG A 278 -5.10 -7.37 33.18
N ASN A 279 -3.91 -6.89 33.51
CA ASN A 279 -3.67 -5.95 34.60
C ASN A 279 -3.02 -4.70 34.02
N LEU A 280 -3.75 -3.60 34.00
CA LEU A 280 -3.26 -2.29 33.55
C LEU A 280 -3.31 -1.35 34.75
N GLY A 281 -2.18 -0.72 35.09
CA GLY A 281 -2.12 0.15 36.25
C GLY A 281 -2.10 -0.58 37.60
N SER A 282 -2.34 0.17 38.67
CA SER A 282 -2.47 -0.33 40.05
C SER A 282 -3.88 -0.87 40.40
N GLY A 283 -4.72 -1.17 39.39
CA GLY A 283 -6.07 -1.71 39.59
C GLY A 283 -7.17 -0.67 39.85
N GLY A 284 -6.93 0.61 39.53
CA GLY A 284 -7.94 1.67 39.60
C GLY A 284 -8.81 1.77 38.34
N LEU A 285 -9.94 2.48 38.45
CA LEU A 285 -10.89 2.71 37.33
C LEU A 285 -10.29 3.51 36.17
N GLU A 286 -9.20 4.26 36.40
CA GLU A 286 -8.52 5.10 35.40
C GLU A 286 -8.09 4.32 34.15
N HIS A 287 -7.87 3.01 34.29
CA HIS A 287 -7.53 2.14 33.15
C HIS A 287 -8.62 2.04 32.07
N PHE A 288 -9.88 2.42 32.36
CA PHE A 288 -10.95 2.43 31.37
C PHE A 288 -10.74 3.54 30.34
N ALA A 289 -10.27 4.72 30.77
CA ALA A 289 -9.98 5.84 29.86
C ALA A 289 -8.83 5.50 28.89
N LEU A 290 -7.81 4.76 29.35
CA LEU A 290 -6.75 4.26 28.47
C LEU A 290 -7.29 3.29 27.42
N ARG A 291 -8.22 2.41 27.80
CA ARG A 291 -8.85 1.46 26.86
C ARG A 291 -9.72 2.18 25.83
N ASP A 292 -10.42 3.24 26.22
CA ASP A 292 -11.19 4.09 25.29
C ASP A 292 -10.27 4.74 24.25
N LEU A 293 -9.13 5.30 24.69
CA LEU A 293 -8.12 5.88 23.81
C LEU A 293 -7.54 4.82 22.86
N ALA A 294 -7.18 3.64 23.37
CA ALA A 294 -6.65 2.54 22.58
C ALA A 294 -7.67 2.02 21.56
N ALA A 295 -8.96 1.93 21.91
CA ALA A 295 -10.02 1.53 20.99
C ALA A 295 -10.23 2.54 19.86
N SER A 296 -10.25 3.84 20.18
CA SER A 296 -10.34 4.92 19.19
C SER A 296 -9.16 4.89 18.22
N LEU A 297 -7.94 4.75 18.75
CA LEU A 297 -6.71 4.62 17.96
C LEU A 297 -6.72 3.37 17.07
N LEU A 298 -7.19 2.24 17.59
CA LEU A 298 -7.32 1.00 16.81
C LEU A 298 -8.32 1.16 15.66
N GLY A 299 -9.43 1.84 15.90
CA GLY A 299 -10.40 2.23 14.87
C GLY A 299 -9.77 3.13 13.80
N HIS A 300 -9.01 4.15 14.21
CA HIS A 300 -8.28 5.03 13.29
C HIS A 300 -7.27 4.25 12.43
N LEU A 301 -6.48 3.37 13.04
CA LEU A 301 -5.51 2.52 12.35
C LEU A 301 -6.21 1.59 11.34
N CYS A 302 -7.27 0.90 11.75
CA CYS A 302 -8.00 -0.01 10.87
C CYS A 302 -8.70 0.75 9.73
N GLY A 303 -9.28 1.93 9.98
CA GLY A 303 -9.91 2.76 8.95
C GLY A 303 -8.90 3.28 7.92
N LYS A 304 -7.74 3.78 8.36
CA LYS A 304 -6.72 4.37 7.49
C LYS A 304 -5.95 3.31 6.69
N TYR A 305 -5.57 2.19 7.32
CA TYR A 305 -4.64 1.23 6.72
C TYR A 305 -5.27 -0.05 6.17
N SER A 306 -6.58 -0.29 6.39
CA SER A 306 -7.26 -1.47 5.81
C SER A 306 -7.26 -1.50 4.28
N LYS A 307 -7.04 -0.36 3.60
CA LYS A 307 -6.88 -0.31 2.14
C LYS A 307 -5.59 -0.95 1.65
N TYR A 308 -4.53 -0.90 2.47
CA TYR A 308 -3.21 -1.44 2.13
C TYR A 308 -3.01 -2.86 2.67
N SER A 309 -3.81 -3.26 3.66
CA SER A 309 -3.74 -4.60 4.26
C SER A 309 -5.15 -5.18 4.47
N HIS A 310 -5.57 -6.05 3.56
CA HIS A 310 -6.87 -6.74 3.64
C HIS A 310 -6.98 -7.65 4.88
N ASN A 311 -5.86 -8.16 5.39
CA ASN A 311 -5.83 -9.05 6.55
C ASN A 311 -5.86 -8.30 7.90
N LEU A 312 -5.77 -6.97 7.91
CA LEU A 312 -5.72 -6.19 9.15
C LEU A 312 -7.01 -6.31 9.96
N LYS A 313 -8.16 -5.96 9.37
CA LYS A 313 -9.46 -5.99 10.06
C LYS A 313 -9.83 -7.39 10.59
N PRO A 314 -9.75 -8.48 9.78
CA PRO A 314 -10.07 -9.82 10.27
C PRO A 314 -9.13 -10.29 11.40
N ARG A 315 -7.84 -9.95 11.33
CA ARG A 315 -6.85 -10.35 12.35
C ARG A 315 -7.12 -9.66 13.69
N VAL A 316 -7.42 -8.36 13.66
CA VAL A 316 -7.73 -7.58 14.86
C VAL A 316 -9.06 -8.04 15.46
N ALA A 317 -10.11 -8.18 14.65
CA ALA A 317 -11.41 -8.66 15.09
C ALA A 317 -11.32 -10.04 15.76
N ARG A 318 -10.56 -10.98 15.16
CA ARG A 318 -10.32 -12.32 15.74
C ARG A 318 -9.61 -12.24 17.09
N SER A 319 -8.66 -11.32 17.26
CA SER A 319 -7.95 -11.12 18.52
C SER A 319 -8.90 -10.60 19.62
N CYS A 320 -9.73 -9.61 19.30
CA CYS A 320 -10.73 -9.08 20.23
C CYS A 320 -11.79 -10.13 20.58
N LEU A 321 -12.31 -10.87 19.58
CA LEU A 321 -13.28 -11.94 19.79
C LEU A 321 -12.73 -13.05 20.70
N LYS A 322 -11.46 -13.46 20.49
CA LYS A 322 -10.81 -14.45 21.35
C LYS A 322 -10.75 -14.00 22.82
N THR A 323 -10.50 -12.72 23.07
CA THR A 323 -10.51 -12.17 24.43
C THR A 323 -11.94 -12.07 24.98
N PHE A 324 -12.91 -11.70 24.14
CA PHE A 324 -14.31 -11.57 24.54
C PHE A 324 -14.92 -12.91 24.99
N LEU A 325 -14.60 -14.01 24.30
CA LEU A 325 -15.14 -15.34 24.59
C LEU A 325 -14.39 -16.12 25.69
N ASP A 326 -13.32 -15.57 26.28
CA ASP A 326 -12.53 -16.25 27.32
C ASP A 326 -13.04 -15.87 28.73
N PRO A 327 -13.77 -16.77 29.44
CA PRO A 327 -14.36 -16.44 30.75
C PRO A 327 -13.31 -16.22 31.86
N LYS A 328 -12.04 -16.57 31.62
CA LYS A 328 -10.95 -16.40 32.61
C LYS A 328 -10.33 -15.00 32.58
N LYS A 329 -10.84 -14.10 31.75
CA LYS A 329 -10.31 -12.74 31.61
C LYS A 329 -11.04 -11.80 32.58
N PRO A 330 -10.35 -10.75 33.07
CA PRO A 330 -11.00 -9.75 33.93
C PRO A 330 -11.96 -8.88 33.12
N LEU A 331 -12.95 -8.29 33.80
CA LEU A 331 -13.98 -7.43 33.19
C LEU A 331 -13.37 -6.29 32.36
N GLY A 332 -12.26 -5.70 32.81
CA GLY A 332 -11.54 -4.69 32.04
C GLY A 332 -11.04 -5.18 30.66
N SER A 333 -10.61 -6.43 30.53
CA SER A 333 -10.20 -7.01 29.24
C SER A 333 -11.41 -7.24 28.32
N HIS A 334 -12.56 -7.65 28.88
CA HIS A 334 -13.81 -7.79 28.13
C HIS A 334 -14.32 -6.43 27.65
N TYR A 335 -14.24 -5.40 28.48
CA TYR A 335 -14.56 -4.01 28.12
C TYR A 335 -13.77 -3.56 26.88
N GLY A 336 -12.44 -3.73 26.91
CA GLY A 336 -11.59 -3.40 25.77
C GLY A 336 -11.89 -4.25 24.53
N ALA A 337 -12.25 -5.52 24.71
CA ALA A 337 -12.61 -6.40 23.59
C ALA A 337 -13.90 -5.93 22.87
N VAL A 338 -14.94 -5.55 23.62
CA VAL A 338 -16.19 -5.03 23.05
C VAL A 338 -15.95 -3.71 22.30
N LEU A 339 -15.21 -2.78 22.90
CA LEU A 339 -14.85 -1.52 22.24
C LEU A 339 -13.99 -1.74 20.99
N GLY A 340 -13.06 -2.69 21.04
CA GLY A 340 -12.25 -3.07 19.87
C GLY A 340 -13.09 -3.63 18.73
N LEU A 341 -14.02 -4.55 19.02
CA LEU A 341 -14.93 -5.11 18.02
C LEU A 341 -15.81 -4.01 17.37
N LYS A 342 -16.35 -3.12 18.19
CA LYS A 342 -17.09 -1.92 17.74
C LYS A 342 -16.22 -1.05 16.81
N ALA A 343 -15.00 -0.72 17.22
CA ALA A 343 -14.13 0.20 16.49
C ALA A 343 -13.61 -0.36 15.15
N VAL A 344 -13.45 -1.69 15.03
CA VAL A 344 -12.87 -2.33 13.83
C VAL A 344 -13.89 -2.54 12.71
N GLY A 345 -15.11 -2.95 13.06
CA GLY A 345 -16.09 -3.44 12.11
C GLY A 345 -17.49 -2.83 12.20
N GLY A 346 -17.71 -1.88 13.10
CA GLY A 346 -18.98 -1.16 13.24
C GLY A 346 -20.16 -2.09 13.53
N ALA A 347 -21.33 -1.73 12.99
CA ALA A 347 -22.59 -2.42 13.24
C ALA A 347 -22.56 -3.90 12.84
N GLU A 348 -21.97 -4.25 11.70
CA GLU A 348 -21.98 -5.62 11.17
C GLU A 348 -21.23 -6.59 12.10
N VAL A 349 -20.07 -6.18 12.61
CA VAL A 349 -19.29 -7.00 13.53
C VAL A 349 -19.97 -7.12 14.90
N VAL A 350 -20.62 -6.06 15.37
CA VAL A 350 -21.40 -6.13 16.63
C VAL A 350 -22.59 -7.07 16.46
N ARG A 351 -23.32 -7.00 15.35
CA ARG A 351 -24.48 -7.86 15.05
C ARG A 351 -24.08 -9.33 14.98
N GLN A 352 -23.00 -9.65 14.28
CA GLN A 352 -22.60 -11.05 14.06
C GLN A 352 -21.80 -11.66 15.22
N LEU A 353 -20.95 -10.90 15.90
CA LEU A 353 -20.01 -11.45 16.88
C LEU A 353 -20.37 -11.16 18.33
N VAL A 354 -20.94 -9.98 18.62
CA VAL A 354 -21.28 -9.58 20.00
C VAL A 354 -22.65 -10.11 20.36
N LEU A 355 -23.67 -9.80 19.56
CA LEU A 355 -25.08 -10.10 19.88
C LEU A 355 -25.36 -11.58 20.22
N PRO A 356 -24.89 -12.58 19.45
CA PRO A 356 -25.21 -13.99 19.73
C PRO A 356 -24.60 -14.52 21.03
N ASN A 357 -23.51 -13.89 21.49
CA ASN A 357 -22.73 -14.34 22.64
C ASN A 357 -23.10 -13.56 23.93
N LEU A 358 -24.01 -12.58 23.87
CA LEU A 358 -24.36 -11.76 25.03
C LEU A 358 -25.03 -12.57 26.14
N LYS A 359 -25.89 -13.55 25.80
CA LYS A 359 -26.57 -14.39 26.80
C LYS A 359 -25.59 -15.19 27.66
N ALA A 360 -24.58 -15.78 27.04
CA ALA A 360 -23.52 -16.50 27.76
C ALA A 360 -22.62 -15.56 28.55
N PHE A 361 -22.45 -14.31 28.08
CA PHE A 361 -21.69 -13.29 28.80
C PHE A 361 -22.44 -12.72 30.01
N ASP A 362 -23.78 -12.68 29.98
CA ASP A 362 -24.62 -12.22 31.10
C ASP A 362 -24.44 -13.11 32.34
N GLU A 363 -24.29 -14.42 32.16
CA GLU A 363 -23.99 -15.36 33.26
C GLU A 363 -22.70 -14.96 34.01
N LEU A 364 -21.67 -14.54 33.28
CA LEU A 364 -20.41 -14.05 33.87
C LEU A 364 -20.57 -12.70 34.58
N LEU A 365 -21.45 -11.83 34.08
CA LEU A 365 -21.77 -10.55 34.73
C LEU A 365 -22.55 -10.76 36.03
N GLN A 366 -23.46 -11.73 36.07
CA GLN A 366 -24.22 -12.08 37.28
C GLN A 366 -23.28 -12.51 38.41
N GLU A 367 -22.27 -13.33 38.13
CA GLU A 367 -21.23 -13.71 39.10
C GLU A 367 -20.48 -12.47 39.62
N GLY A 368 -20.12 -11.53 38.73
CA GLY A 368 -19.43 -10.29 39.10
C GLY A 368 -20.26 -9.31 39.94
N VAL A 369 -21.59 -9.30 39.76
CA VAL A 369 -22.52 -8.49 40.57
C VAL A 369 -22.67 -9.06 41.98
N GLN A 370 -22.68 -10.39 42.12
CA GLN A 370 -22.78 -11.08 43.41
C GLN A 370 -21.52 -10.88 44.28
N GLU A 371 -20.33 -10.75 43.66
CA GLU A 371 -19.07 -10.52 44.37
C GLU A 371 -18.93 -9.12 45.02
N GLY A 372 -19.86 -8.19 44.78
CA GLY A 372 -20.00 -6.92 45.51
C GLY A 372 -18.92 -5.85 45.28
N GLY A 373 -17.65 -6.24 45.09
CA GLY A 373 -16.51 -5.36 44.90
C GLY A 373 -16.33 -4.79 43.49
N LYS A 374 -17.09 -5.28 42.50
CA LYS A 374 -16.94 -4.91 41.07
C LYS A 374 -18.12 -4.14 40.48
N LYS A 375 -19.02 -3.59 41.31
CA LYS A 375 -20.25 -2.94 40.83
C LYS A 375 -20.02 -1.81 39.83
N GLU A 376 -19.02 -0.96 40.06
CA GLU A 376 -18.69 0.15 39.16
C GLU A 376 -18.06 -0.34 37.84
N GLU A 377 -17.28 -1.43 37.87
CA GLU A 377 -16.72 -2.05 36.65
C GLU A 377 -17.81 -2.69 35.79
N VAL A 378 -18.77 -3.35 36.45
CA VAL A 378 -19.93 -3.94 35.77
C VAL A 378 -20.77 -2.84 35.12
N GLN A 379 -20.99 -1.71 35.80
CA GLN A 379 -21.72 -0.58 35.21
C GLN A 379 -21.02 -0.02 33.98
N LYS A 380 -19.69 0.17 34.03
CA LYS A 380 -18.90 0.58 32.85
C LYS A 380 -18.99 -0.42 31.71
N MET A 381 -19.01 -1.71 32.00
CA MET A 381 -19.19 -2.76 31.00
C MET A 381 -20.57 -2.71 30.35
N LEU A 382 -21.62 -2.52 31.16
CA LEU A 382 -22.99 -2.35 30.66
C LEU A 382 -23.09 -1.12 29.76
N ASP A 383 -22.51 0.02 30.15
CA ASP A 383 -22.45 1.22 29.32
C ASP A 383 -21.75 0.94 27.98
N ALA A 384 -20.63 0.21 27.98
CA ALA A 384 -19.91 -0.15 26.75
C ALA A 384 -20.71 -1.09 25.84
N ILE A 385 -21.41 -2.09 26.39
CA ILE A 385 -22.29 -2.98 25.62
C ILE A 385 -23.44 -2.16 25.02
N THR A 386 -24.09 -1.30 25.82
CA THR A 386 -25.19 -0.46 25.37
C THR A 386 -24.73 0.49 24.25
N ASN A 387 -23.54 1.08 24.38
CA ASN A 387 -22.92 1.94 23.37
C ASN A 387 -22.46 1.15 22.12
N ALA A 388 -22.09 -0.13 22.25
CA ALA A 388 -21.80 -0.98 21.10
C ALA A 388 -23.09 -1.34 20.35
N LEU A 389 -24.15 -1.73 21.07
CA LEU A 389 -25.46 -2.04 20.51
C LEU A 389 -26.14 -0.81 19.90
N GLY A 390 -25.88 0.39 20.42
CA GLY A 390 -26.33 1.63 19.82
C GLY A 390 -25.85 1.84 18.38
N THR A 391 -24.75 1.20 17.96
CA THR A 391 -24.32 1.27 16.54
C THR A 391 -25.20 0.46 15.59
N LEU A 392 -26.06 -0.42 16.12
CA LEU A 392 -27.02 -1.19 15.33
C LEU A 392 -28.29 -0.41 15.01
N VAL A 393 -28.53 0.70 15.73
CA VAL A 393 -29.70 1.56 15.51
C VAL A 393 -29.40 2.43 14.29
N ASP A 394 -30.10 2.15 13.19
CA ASP A 394 -30.10 3.05 12.03
C ASP A 394 -30.91 4.31 12.36
N ASP A 395 -30.33 5.49 12.10
CA ASP A 395 -30.97 6.80 12.31
C ASP A 395 -32.27 7.00 11.50
N ASP A 396 -32.57 6.10 10.55
CA ASP A 396 -33.69 6.17 9.60
C ASP A 396 -34.98 5.45 10.04
N LEU A 397 -35.04 4.88 11.25
CA LEU A 397 -36.26 4.21 11.74
C LEU A 397 -37.29 5.22 12.29
N PRO A 398 -38.49 5.34 11.69
CA PRO A 398 -39.48 6.32 12.11
C PRO A 398 -39.95 6.07 13.55
N MET A 399 -39.96 7.13 14.37
CA MET A 399 -40.49 7.10 15.73
C MET A 399 -42.01 6.88 15.71
N MET A 400 -42.48 5.65 15.83
CA MET A 400 -43.86 5.36 16.24
C MET A 400 -43.94 5.41 17.77
N ASN A 401 -44.36 6.57 18.29
CA ASN A 401 -44.66 6.77 19.70
C ASN A 401 -46.01 6.15 20.07
N GLY A 402 -45.97 5.02 20.78
CA GLY A 402 -47.13 4.42 21.42
C GLY A 402 -46.76 3.15 22.18
N HIS A 403 -46.28 3.27 23.41
CA HIS A 403 -46.08 2.12 24.31
C HIS A 403 -46.83 2.36 25.63
N SER A 404 -47.76 1.46 25.95
CA SER A 404 -48.38 1.30 27.27
C SER A 404 -47.43 0.59 28.24
N GLU A 405 -47.64 0.71 29.55
CA GLU A 405 -46.81 0.04 30.58
C GLU A 405 -46.79 -1.49 30.43
N GLU A 406 -47.86 -2.11 29.93
CA GLU A 406 -47.91 -3.55 29.61
C GLU A 406 -46.94 -3.94 28.48
N SER A 407 -46.78 -3.07 27.47
CA SER A 407 -45.85 -3.33 26.36
C SER A 407 -44.40 -3.25 26.81
N ALA A 408 -44.08 -2.40 27.80
CA ALA A 408 -42.74 -2.28 28.37
C ALA A 408 -42.37 -3.50 29.24
N ALA A 409 -43.31 -4.04 30.00
CA ALA A 409 -43.09 -5.28 30.78
C ALA A 409 -42.88 -6.50 29.86
N GLU A 410 -43.66 -6.61 28.77
CA GLU A 410 -43.50 -7.67 27.78
C GLU A 410 -42.17 -7.54 27.01
N GLN A 411 -41.77 -6.32 26.65
CA GLN A 411 -40.46 -6.05 26.04
C GLN A 411 -39.31 -6.42 26.98
N ARG A 412 -39.41 -6.10 28.29
CA ARG A 412 -38.43 -6.48 29.29
C ARG A 412 -38.26 -8.00 29.36
N SER A 413 -39.36 -8.75 29.43
CA SER A 413 -39.32 -10.23 29.45
C SER A 413 -38.66 -10.81 28.20
N LYS A 414 -38.95 -10.26 27.01
CA LYS A 414 -38.34 -10.74 25.76
C LYS A 414 -36.85 -10.40 25.67
N LEU A 415 -36.43 -9.25 26.20
CA LEU A 415 -35.02 -8.85 26.26
C LEU A 415 -34.23 -9.72 27.23
N THR A 416 -34.80 -10.03 28.41
CA THR A 416 -34.15 -10.90 29.39
C THR A 416 -33.95 -12.32 28.86
N ASP A 417 -34.92 -12.84 28.09
CA ASP A 417 -34.79 -14.16 27.47
C ASP A 417 -33.68 -14.22 26.40
N LYS A 418 -33.49 -13.12 25.64
CA LYS A 418 -32.50 -13.05 24.55
C LYS A 418 -31.10 -12.69 25.00
N ILE A 419 -30.95 -11.70 25.87
CA ILE A 419 -29.64 -11.07 26.20
C ILE A 419 -29.21 -11.37 27.64
N GLY A 420 -30.11 -11.90 28.47
CA GLY A 420 -29.87 -12.16 29.89
C GLY A 420 -30.46 -11.10 30.82
N GLU A 421 -30.49 -11.40 32.12
CA GLU A 421 -31.21 -10.64 33.14
C GLU A 421 -30.55 -9.28 33.43
N VAL A 422 -29.22 -9.22 33.50
CA VAL A 422 -28.48 -8.01 33.88
C VAL A 422 -28.41 -7.03 32.71
N ILE A 423 -28.02 -7.50 31.52
CA ILE A 423 -27.93 -6.67 30.32
C ILE A 423 -29.35 -6.29 29.83
N GLY A 424 -30.28 -7.24 29.80
CA GLY A 424 -31.67 -7.01 29.39
C GLY A 424 -32.41 -6.07 30.33
N GLY A 425 -32.17 -6.20 31.65
CA GLY A 425 -32.67 -5.27 32.65
C GLY A 425 -32.14 -3.86 32.47
N HIS A 426 -30.82 -3.71 32.28
CA HIS A 426 -30.20 -2.40 32.06
C HIS A 426 -30.70 -1.70 30.79
N ILE A 427 -30.88 -2.43 29.69
CA ILE A 427 -31.42 -1.87 28.44
C ILE A 427 -32.88 -1.45 28.63
N ALA A 428 -33.69 -2.26 29.31
CA ALA A 428 -35.08 -1.93 29.61
C ALA A 428 -35.20 -0.69 30.52
N ASP A 429 -34.33 -0.58 31.52
CA ASP A 429 -34.30 0.55 32.46
C ASP A 429 -33.76 1.84 31.79
N SER A 430 -32.94 1.72 30.74
CA SER A 430 -32.41 2.87 29.99
C SER A 430 -33.45 3.62 29.13
N GLY A 431 -34.65 3.06 28.93
CA GLY A 431 -35.74 3.70 28.19
C GLY A 431 -35.56 3.78 26.66
N HIS A 432 -34.49 3.21 26.10
CA HIS A 432 -34.20 3.23 24.66
C HIS A 432 -35.02 2.17 23.89
N SER A 433 -36.31 2.47 23.65
CA SER A 433 -37.24 1.56 22.95
C SER A 433 -36.80 1.15 21.54
N GLN A 434 -36.04 1.99 20.83
CA GLN A 434 -35.46 1.65 19.52
C GLN A 434 -34.36 0.59 19.63
N LEU A 435 -33.45 0.74 20.60
CA LEU A 435 -32.37 -0.22 20.85
C LEU A 435 -32.94 -1.57 21.26
N ALA A 436 -33.98 -1.57 22.10
CA ALA A 436 -34.72 -2.77 22.47
C ALA A 436 -35.29 -3.51 21.24
N LYS A 437 -35.92 -2.79 20.29
CA LYS A 437 -36.46 -3.38 19.06
C LYS A 437 -35.37 -3.94 18.15
N VAL A 438 -34.31 -3.17 17.90
CA VAL A 438 -33.19 -3.59 17.04
C VAL A 438 -32.51 -4.84 17.56
N VAL A 439 -32.36 -4.97 18.88
CA VAL A 439 -31.79 -6.19 19.47
C VAL A 439 -32.76 -7.38 19.35
N LEU A 440 -34.06 -7.15 19.50
CA LEU A 440 -35.07 -8.21 19.31
C LEU A 440 -35.18 -8.66 17.84
N GLU A 441 -34.99 -7.74 16.88
CA GLU A 441 -35.05 -7.98 15.43
C GLU A 441 -33.71 -8.44 14.83
N GLY A 442 -32.62 -8.40 15.61
CA GLY A 442 -31.24 -8.67 15.19
C GLY A 442 -30.97 -10.05 14.58
N ASP A 443 -31.91 -10.99 14.69
CA ASP A 443 -31.85 -12.36 14.14
C ASP A 443 -32.16 -12.46 12.63
N LEU A 444 -32.54 -11.37 11.96
CA LEU A 444 -32.80 -11.40 10.51
C LEU A 444 -31.50 -11.29 9.67
N ALA A 445 -30.65 -12.32 9.73
CA ALA A 445 -29.85 -12.81 8.60
C ALA A 445 -28.94 -13.97 9.05
N ALA A 446 -29.52 -15.17 9.16
CA ALA A 446 -28.76 -16.39 8.88
C ALA A 446 -28.55 -16.47 7.36
N PHE A 447 -27.34 -16.13 6.88
CA PHE A 447 -26.83 -16.52 5.56
C PHE A 447 -25.33 -16.78 5.63
#